data_AF-B7R2F3-F1
#
_entry.id   AF-B7R2F3-F1
#
_cell.length_a   1.000
_cell.length_b   1.000
_cell.length_c   1.000
_cell.angle_alpha   90.00
_cell.angle_beta   90.00
_cell.angle_gamma   90.00
#
_symmetry.space_group_name_H-M   'P 1'
#
loop_
_entity.id
_entity.type
_entity.pdbx_description
1 polymer ?
#
loop_
_entity_poly.entity_id
_entity_poly.type
_entity_poly.pdbx_seq_one_letter_code
_entity_poly.pdbx_strand_id
1 'polypeptide(L)'
;MECGLYLFLLSFSFFLLDLYLFLKYEGMRPVKSEVQKKAVELGVDIVVSPGLPLIPNITLILSIVYNSVLPSALGVLIATFVATVIFVRFKNQPEKFVRLTEKIAKNSGKVVAFNLLVLSVFTFSFLKALCGVVEIGALLSIMIPLVLYALLSRRYLKIVKQTLLWGG
;
A
#
# COMPACT_ATOMS: atom_id res chain seq x y z
N MET A 1 22.75 11.63 -11.40
CA MET A 1 21.61 12.55 -11.17
C MET A 1 20.27 11.81 -11.15
N GLU A 2 20.07 10.77 -11.97
CA GLU A 2 18.78 10.08 -12.13
C GLU A 2 18.37 9.21 -10.93
N CYS A 3 19.34 8.58 -10.24
CA CYS A 3 19.02 7.76 -9.06
C CYS A 3 18.36 8.56 -7.92
N GLY A 4 18.78 9.81 -7.71
CA GLY A 4 18.18 10.68 -6.70
C GLY A 4 16.71 11.01 -7.00
N LEU A 5 16.36 11.15 -8.28
CA LEU A 5 14.98 11.34 -8.72
C LEU A 5 14.14 10.07 -8.49
N TYR A 6 14.66 8.90 -8.85
CA TYR A 6 13.94 7.62 -8.64
C TYR A 6 13.70 7.35 -7.16
N LEU A 7 14.71 7.64 -6.34
CA LEU A 7 14.61 7.57 -4.89
C LEU A 7 13.54 8.52 -4.35
N PHE A 8 13.58 9.78 -4.78
CA PHE A 8 12.60 10.79 -4.39
C PHE A 8 11.17 10.35 -4.75
N LEU A 9 10.94 9.89 -5.98
CA LEU A 9 9.62 9.43 -6.43
C LEU A 9 9.10 8.25 -5.60
N LEU A 10 9.95 7.27 -5.31
CA LEU A 10 9.57 6.11 -4.50
C LEU A 10 9.31 6.49 -3.04
N SER A 11 10.20 7.25 -2.40
CA SER A 11 10.00 7.72 -1.03
C SER A 11 8.75 8.58 -0.89
N PHE A 12 8.51 9.48 -1.86
CA PHE A 12 7.32 10.34 -1.87
C PHE A 12 6.03 9.53 -2.05
N SER A 13 6.06 8.46 -2.85
CA SER A 13 4.91 7.55 -3.01
C SER A 13 4.51 6.89 -1.70
N PHE A 14 5.49 6.37 -0.94
CA PHE A 14 5.22 5.76 0.35
C PHE A 14 4.76 6.79 1.38
N PHE A 15 5.34 7.99 1.39
CA PHE A 15 4.90 9.06 2.27
C PHE A 15 3.44 9.47 2.00
N LEU A 16 3.04 9.59 0.73
CA LEU A 16 1.64 9.87 0.37
C LEU A 16 0.70 8.74 0.78
N LEU A 17 1.13 7.48 0.67
CA LEU A 17 0.36 6.34 1.16
C LEU A 17 0.15 6.41 2.68
N ASP A 18 1.20 6.75 3.44
CA ASP A 18 1.11 6.92 4.88
C ASP A 18 0.16 8.05 5.26
N LEU A 19 0.30 9.20 4.60
CA LEU A 19 -0.58 10.35 4.82
C LEU A 19 -2.03 10.02 4.48
N TYR A 20 -2.27 9.27 3.40
CA TYR A 20 -3.59 8.79 3.02
C TYR A 20 -4.21 7.88 4.10
N LEU A 21 -3.47 6.87 4.56
CA LEU A 21 -3.94 5.98 5.61
C LEU A 21 -4.18 6.72 6.92
N PHE A 22 -3.27 7.63 7.28
CA PHE A 22 -3.42 8.46 8.46
C PHE A 22 -4.70 9.28 8.37
N LEU A 23 -4.86 10.14 7.36
CA LEU A 23 -6.01 11.04 7.23
C LEU A 23 -7.35 10.29 7.12
N LYS A 24 -7.41 9.16 6.40
CA LYS A 24 -8.65 8.41 6.19
C LYS A 24 -9.14 7.68 7.45
N TYR A 25 -8.20 7.19 8.26
CA TYR A 25 -8.49 6.37 9.43
C TYR A 25 -8.21 7.08 10.77
N GLU A 26 -7.73 8.33 10.73
CA GLU A 26 -7.65 9.20 11.90
C GLU A 26 -9.03 9.29 12.58
N GLY A 27 -9.05 9.10 13.90
CA GLY A 27 -10.28 9.11 14.68
C GLY A 27 -11.17 7.87 14.56
N MET A 28 -10.75 6.78 13.89
CA MET A 28 -11.51 5.52 13.89
C MET A 28 -11.74 5.00 15.32
N ARG A 29 -13.01 4.98 15.77
CA ARG A 29 -13.41 4.51 17.09
C ARG A 29 -13.78 3.02 17.04
N PRO A 30 -13.64 2.28 18.17
CA PRO A 30 -13.96 0.86 18.23
C PRO A 30 -15.48 0.60 18.32
N VAL A 31 -16.28 1.25 17.48
CA VAL A 31 -17.75 1.12 17.44
C VAL A 31 -18.16 0.20 16.30
N LYS A 32 -18.97 -0.84 16.57
CA LYS A 32 -19.25 -1.93 15.61
C LYS A 32 -19.79 -1.46 14.26
N SER A 33 -20.72 -0.50 14.24
CA SER A 33 -21.31 0.06 13.00
C SER A 33 -20.30 0.85 12.17
N GLU A 34 -19.46 1.67 12.82
CA GLU A 34 -18.39 2.42 12.15
C GLU A 34 -17.28 1.50 11.64
N VAL A 35 -16.87 0.53 12.46
CA VAL A 35 -15.80 -0.41 12.12
C VAL A 35 -16.22 -1.35 11.02
N GLN A 36 -17.47 -1.83 10.95
CA GLN A 36 -17.91 -2.67 9.84
C GLN A 36 -17.79 -1.94 8.50
N LYS A 37 -18.20 -0.67 8.43
CA LYS A 37 -18.10 0.13 7.20
C LYS A 37 -16.63 0.40 6.83
N LYS A 38 -15.82 0.81 7.79
CA LYS A 38 -14.40 1.12 7.58
C LYS A 38 -13.51 -0.11 7.41
N ALA A 39 -13.90 -1.28 7.90
CA ALA A 39 -13.11 -2.51 7.78
C ALA A 39 -12.99 -2.93 6.31
N VAL A 40 -14.08 -2.87 5.56
CA VAL A 40 -14.07 -3.21 4.12
C VAL A 40 -13.07 -2.33 3.35
N GLU A 41 -13.10 -1.03 3.62
CA GLU A 41 -12.16 -0.07 3.03
C GLU A 41 -10.73 -0.33 3.49
N LEU A 42 -10.51 -0.63 4.77
CA LEU A 42 -9.20 -0.87 5.34
C LEU A 42 -8.54 -2.13 4.76
N GLY A 43 -9.31 -3.20 4.56
CA GLY A 43 -8.79 -4.44 3.96
C GLY A 43 -8.32 -4.23 2.53
N VAL A 44 -9.05 -3.44 1.74
CA VAL A 44 -8.62 -3.02 0.39
C VAL A 44 -7.38 -2.14 0.48
N ASP A 45 -7.36 -1.18 1.41
CA ASP A 45 -6.26 -0.24 1.51
C ASP A 45 -4.95 -0.90 1.96
N ILE A 46 -4.99 -1.93 2.81
CA ILE A 46 -3.79 -2.64 3.26
C ILE A 46 -3.28 -3.66 2.24
N VAL A 47 -4.16 -4.24 1.41
CA VAL A 47 -3.77 -5.27 0.43
C VAL A 47 -3.41 -4.67 -0.92
N VAL A 48 -4.14 -3.64 -1.34
CA VAL A 48 -4.09 -3.12 -2.70
C VAL A 48 -3.45 -1.73 -2.76
N SER A 49 -3.74 -0.86 -1.80
CA SER A 49 -3.23 0.51 -1.83
C SER A 49 -1.71 0.66 -1.79
N PRO A 50 -0.89 -0.32 -1.35
CA PRO A 50 0.56 -0.20 -1.57
C PRO A 50 0.94 -0.30 -3.04
N GLY A 51 0.23 -1.10 -3.84
CA GLY A 51 0.55 -1.31 -5.26
C GLY A 51 0.05 -0.18 -6.18
N LEU A 52 -1.14 0.37 -5.90
CA LEU A 52 -1.80 1.38 -6.74
C LEU A 52 -1.01 2.70 -6.94
N PRO A 53 -0.34 3.29 -5.93
CA PRO A 53 0.50 4.47 -6.09
C PRO A 53 1.93 4.11 -6.52
N LEU A 54 2.38 2.86 -6.33
CA LEU A 54 3.70 2.41 -6.79
C LEU A 54 3.72 2.14 -8.29
N ILE A 55 2.68 1.53 -8.86
CA ILE A 55 2.63 1.18 -10.29
C ILE A 55 2.86 2.41 -11.19
N PRO A 56 2.18 3.57 -11.01
CA PRO A 56 2.42 4.76 -11.82
C PRO A 56 3.85 5.28 -11.71
N ASN A 57 4.43 5.29 -10.51
CA ASN A 57 5.79 5.79 -10.30
C ASN A 57 6.85 4.84 -10.88
N ILE A 58 6.69 3.53 -10.71
CA ILE A 58 7.57 2.51 -11.32
C ILE A 58 7.50 2.61 -12.85
N THR A 59 6.30 2.69 -13.42
CA THR A 59 6.12 2.75 -14.87
C THR A 59 6.57 4.06 -15.48
N LEU A 60 6.47 5.17 -14.74
CA LEU A 60 7.10 6.45 -15.10
C LEU A 60 8.63 6.32 -15.11
N ILE A 61 9.22 5.72 -14.07
CA ILE A 61 10.66 5.48 -14.00
C ILE A 61 11.12 4.61 -15.19
N LEU A 62 10.41 3.52 -15.49
CA LEU A 62 10.70 2.68 -16.64
C LEU A 62 10.56 3.44 -17.97
N SER A 63 9.62 4.38 -18.06
CA SER A 63 9.46 5.21 -19.26
C SER A 63 10.63 6.14 -19.51
N ILE A 64 11.18 6.70 -18.42
CA ILE A 64 12.41 7.51 -18.46
C ILE A 64 13.59 6.64 -18.88
N VAL A 65 13.76 5.47 -18.26
CA VAL A 65 14.88 4.54 -18.52
C VAL A 65 14.87 4.02 -19.96
N TYR A 66 13.70 3.63 -20.48
CA TYR A 66 13.57 3.11 -21.84
C TYR A 66 13.34 4.20 -22.90
N ASN A 67 13.33 5.48 -22.50
CA ASN A 67 12.98 6.61 -23.36
C ASN A 67 11.72 6.34 -24.21
N SER A 68 10.68 5.81 -23.57
CA SER A 68 9.46 5.34 -24.22
C SER A 68 8.26 5.64 -23.34
N VAL A 69 7.17 6.12 -23.93
CA VAL A 69 5.92 6.40 -23.20
C VAL A 69 5.14 5.12 -22.88
N LEU A 70 5.46 4.02 -23.57
CA LEU A 70 4.71 2.76 -23.50
C LEU A 70 4.62 2.19 -22.07
N PRO A 71 5.69 2.11 -21.26
CA PRO A 71 5.60 1.59 -19.90
C PRO A 71 4.62 2.40 -19.03
N SER A 72 4.66 3.73 -19.09
CA SER A 72 3.76 4.61 -18.34
C SER A 72 2.32 4.44 -18.80
N ALA A 73 2.07 4.41 -20.11
CA ALA A 73 0.74 4.19 -20.66
C ALA A 73 0.14 2.85 -20.21
N LEU A 74 0.93 1.76 -20.26
CA LEU A 74 0.52 0.44 -19.77
C LEU A 74 0.32 0.42 -18.25
N GLY A 75 1.21 1.08 -17.50
CA GLY A 75 1.13 1.20 -16.05
C GLY A 75 -0.17 1.86 -15.59
N VAL A 76 -0.54 2.97 -16.22
CA VAL A 76 -1.81 3.67 -15.97
C VAL A 76 -2.98 2.77 -16.34
N LEU A 77 -2.96 2.13 -17.51
CA LEU A 77 -4.02 1.20 -17.95
C LEU A 77 -4.24 0.07 -16.95
N ILE A 78 -3.16 -0.56 -16.48
CA ILE A 78 -3.21 -1.66 -15.50
C ILE A 78 -3.72 -1.14 -14.15
N ALA A 79 -3.21 0.00 -13.67
CA ALA A 79 -3.65 0.59 -12.40
C ALA A 79 -5.15 0.94 -12.44
N THR A 80 -5.62 1.57 -13.52
CA THR A 80 -7.04 1.89 -13.72
C THR A 80 -7.90 0.64 -13.83
N PHE A 81 -7.46 -0.38 -14.57
CA PHE A 81 -8.17 -1.65 -14.67
C PHE A 81 -8.31 -2.33 -13.30
N VAL A 82 -7.21 -2.45 -12.55
CA VAL A 82 -7.22 -3.05 -11.21
C VAL A 82 -8.11 -2.24 -10.25
N ALA A 83 -7.99 -0.91 -10.25
CA ALA A 83 -8.83 -0.04 -9.44
C ALA A 83 -10.32 -0.21 -9.78
N THR A 84 -10.66 -0.29 -11.08
CA THR A 84 -12.04 -0.48 -11.55
C THR A 84 -12.58 -1.83 -11.13
N VAL A 85 -11.82 -2.92 -11.31
CA VAL A 85 -12.23 -4.26 -10.89
C VAL A 85 -12.49 -4.30 -9.39
N ILE A 86 -11.61 -3.70 -8.59
CA ILE A 86 -11.78 -3.66 -7.13
C ILE A 86 -13.00 -2.83 -6.75
N PHE A 87 -13.19 -1.67 -7.37
CA PHE A 87 -14.34 -0.81 -7.11
C PHE A 87 -15.66 -1.51 -7.44
N VAL A 88 -15.75 -2.17 -8.60
CA VAL A 88 -16.93 -2.93 -9.01
C VAL A 88 -17.20 -4.10 -8.06
N ARG A 89 -16.15 -4.84 -7.68
CA ARG A 89 -16.28 -5.96 -6.73
C ARG A 89 -16.69 -5.49 -5.34
N PHE A 90 -16.14 -4.37 -4.88
CA PHE A 90 -16.47 -3.74 -3.60
C PHE A 90 -17.95 -3.36 -3.56
N LYS A 91 -18.45 -2.71 -4.61
CA LYS A 91 -19.85 -2.30 -4.70
C LYS A 91 -20.81 -3.49 -4.72
N ASN A 92 -20.43 -4.57 -5.40
CA ASN A 92 -21.32 -5.71 -5.61
C ASN A 92 -21.24 -6.80 -4.54
N GLN A 93 -20.13 -6.91 -3.78
CA GLN A 93 -19.90 -8.00 -2.82
C GLN A 93 -19.21 -7.52 -1.52
N PRO A 94 -19.76 -6.52 -0.81
CA PRO A 94 -19.13 -5.93 0.37
C PRO A 94 -18.88 -6.96 1.49
N GLU A 95 -19.79 -7.93 1.67
CA GLU A 95 -19.66 -8.98 2.69
C GLU A 95 -18.40 -9.85 2.51
N LYS A 96 -17.99 -10.13 1.27
CA LYS A 96 -16.77 -10.92 1.02
C LYS A 96 -15.53 -10.16 1.45
N PHE A 97 -15.52 -8.84 1.27
CA PHE A 97 -14.44 -7.97 1.71
C PHE A 97 -14.42 -7.78 3.23
N VAL A 98 -15.59 -7.75 3.90
CA VAL A 98 -15.65 -7.83 5.38
C VAL A 98 -14.96 -9.10 5.86
N ARG A 99 -15.34 -10.27 5.34
CA ARG A 99 -14.74 -11.56 5.72
C ARG A 99 -13.24 -11.64 5.41
N LEU A 100 -12.82 -11.07 4.28
CA LEU A 100 -11.41 -10.98 3.92
C LEU A 100 -10.65 -10.10 4.91
N THR A 101 -11.20 -8.93 5.25
CA THR A 101 -10.61 -8.01 6.23
C THR A 101 -10.54 -8.66 7.61
N GLU A 102 -11.57 -9.40 8.03
CA GLU A 102 -11.53 -10.15 9.28
C GLU A 102 -10.40 -11.20 9.28
N LYS A 103 -10.20 -11.94 8.18
CA LYS A 103 -9.08 -12.88 8.04
C LYS A 103 -7.72 -12.17 8.10
N ILE A 104 -7.61 -11.01 7.45
CA ILE A 104 -6.42 -10.14 7.50
C ILE A 104 -6.20 -9.65 8.92
N ALA A 105 -7.23 -9.17 9.61
CA ALA A 105 -7.16 -8.66 10.97
C ALA A 105 -6.75 -9.75 11.98
N LYS A 106 -7.28 -10.98 11.85
CA LYS A 106 -6.87 -12.15 12.64
C LYS A 106 -5.36 -12.38 12.55
N ASN A 107 -4.83 -12.32 11.33
CA ASN A 107 -3.42 -12.55 11.01
C ASN A 107 -2.62 -11.26 10.79
N SER A 108 -3.08 -10.15 11.36
CA SER A 108 -2.61 -8.80 11.02
C SER A 108 -1.10 -8.65 11.12
N GLY A 109 -0.47 -9.21 12.16
CA GLY A 109 0.98 -9.20 12.30
C GLY A 109 1.72 -9.89 11.15
N LYS A 110 1.21 -11.05 10.69
CA LYS A 110 1.82 -11.81 9.58
C LYS A 110 1.60 -11.13 8.24
N VAL A 111 0.39 -10.62 7.98
CA VAL A 111 0.06 -9.96 6.71
C VAL A 111 0.84 -8.66 6.56
N VAL A 112 0.90 -7.84 7.61
CA VAL A 112 1.67 -6.59 7.59
C VAL A 112 3.16 -6.88 7.44
N ALA A 113 3.71 -7.86 8.15
CA ALA A 113 5.11 -8.24 8.02
C ALA A 113 5.44 -8.77 6.61
N PHE A 114 4.55 -9.57 6.03
CA PHE A 114 4.70 -10.07 4.66
C PHE A 114 4.66 -8.93 3.64
N ASN A 115 3.69 -8.02 3.75
CA ASN A 115 3.61 -6.85 2.87
C ASN A 115 4.84 -5.96 3.00
N LEU A 116 5.30 -5.69 4.24
CA LEU A 116 6.52 -4.93 4.47
C LEU A 116 7.72 -5.60 3.81
N LEU A 117 7.88 -6.93 3.99
CA LEU A 117 8.97 -7.69 3.38
C LEU A 117 8.93 -7.61 1.85
N VAL A 118 7.76 -7.86 1.24
CA VAL A 118 7.59 -7.81 -0.21
C VAL A 118 7.92 -6.43 -0.75
N LEU A 119 7.39 -5.36 -0.14
CA LEU A 119 7.65 -3.99 -0.55
C LEU A 119 9.12 -3.60 -0.38
N SER A 120 9.77 -3.98 0.72
CA SER A 120 11.19 -3.70 0.95
C SER A 120 12.08 -4.44 -0.05
N VAL A 121 11.84 -5.75 -0.28
CA VAL A 121 12.62 -6.56 -1.23
C VAL A 121 12.44 -6.05 -2.65
N PHE A 122 11.19 -5.75 -3.05
CA PHE A 122 10.89 -5.18 -4.35
C PHE A 122 11.61 -3.84 -4.55
N THR A 123 11.47 -2.93 -3.60
CA THR A 123 12.03 -1.58 -3.71
C THR A 123 13.56 -1.60 -3.74
N PHE A 124 14.20 -2.41 -2.89
CA PHE A 124 15.64 -2.59 -2.91
C PHE A 124 16.12 -3.19 -4.24
N SER A 125 15.48 -4.25 -4.72
CA SER A 125 15.87 -4.91 -5.97
C SER A 125 15.70 -3.98 -7.17
N PHE A 126 14.60 -3.23 -7.20
CA PHE A 126 14.32 -2.24 -8.24
C PHE A 126 15.35 -1.11 -8.25
N LEU A 127 15.66 -0.53 -7.09
CA LEU A 127 16.70 0.50 -6.98
C LEU A 127 18.08 -0.02 -7.33
N LYS A 128 18.43 -1.24 -6.92
CA LYS A 128 19.70 -1.87 -7.28
C LYS A 128 19.81 -2.07 -8.79
N ALA A 129 18.73 -2.48 -9.44
CA ALA A 129 18.71 -2.65 -10.90
C ALA A 129 18.91 -1.31 -11.65
N LEU A 130 18.36 -0.21 -11.11
CA LEU A 130 18.44 1.11 -11.75
C LEU A 130 19.73 1.87 -11.43
N CYS A 131 20.19 1.82 -10.19
CA CYS A 131 21.28 2.64 -9.69
C CYS A 131 22.60 1.89 -9.52
N GLY A 132 22.59 0.56 -9.61
CA GLY A 132 23.74 -0.32 -9.34
C GLY A 132 24.10 -0.39 -7.85
N VAL A 133 24.56 0.73 -7.29
CA VAL A 133 24.88 0.89 -5.87
C VAL A 133 23.77 1.67 -5.18
N VAL A 134 23.25 1.13 -4.07
CA VAL A 134 22.23 1.77 -3.25
C VAL A 134 22.89 2.23 -1.95
N GLU A 135 23.00 3.54 -1.76
CA GLU A 135 23.54 4.13 -0.54
C GLU A 135 22.63 3.85 0.67
N ILE A 136 23.23 3.76 1.87
CA ILE A 136 22.49 3.51 3.11
C ILE A 136 21.48 4.62 3.40
N GLY A 137 21.86 5.89 3.18
CA GLY A 137 20.95 7.03 3.37
C GLY A 137 19.74 6.98 2.45
N ALA A 138 19.93 6.49 1.23
CA ALA A 138 18.85 6.28 0.27
C ALA A 138 17.88 5.20 0.74
N LEU A 139 18.40 4.06 1.18
CA LEU A 139 17.62 2.99 1.80
C LEU A 139 16.80 3.47 3.00
N LEU A 140 17.39 4.27 3.90
CA LEU A 140 16.70 4.80 5.07
C LEU A 140 15.52 5.70 4.68
N SER A 141 15.67 6.52 3.63
CA SER A 141 14.60 7.43 3.17
C SER A 141 13.32 6.71 2.72
N ILE A 142 13.44 5.46 2.27
CA ILE A 142 12.33 4.60 1.86
C ILE A 142 11.85 3.71 3.02
N MET A 143 12.78 3.22 3.83
CA MET A 143 12.44 2.34 4.95
C MET A 143 11.61 3.07 6.01
N ILE A 144 11.83 4.36 6.25
CA ILE A 144 11.03 5.15 7.20
C ILE A 144 9.53 5.12 6.85
N PRO A 145 9.09 5.56 5.65
CA PRO A 145 7.67 5.52 5.31
C PRO A 145 7.14 4.07 5.18
N LEU A 146 7.94 3.10 4.73
CA LEU A 146 7.53 1.68 4.76
C LEU A 146 7.24 1.16 6.18
N VAL A 147 8.07 1.52 7.15
CA VAL A 147 7.84 1.17 8.56
C VAL A 147 6.61 1.90 9.11
N LEU A 148 6.43 3.17 8.76
CA LEU A 148 5.25 3.94 9.16
C LEU A 148 3.97 3.31 8.62
N TYR A 149 3.96 2.92 7.34
CA TYR A 149 2.87 2.16 6.70
C TYR A 149 2.54 0.89 7.49
N ALA A 150 3.56 0.12 7.87
CA ALA A 150 3.38 -1.10 8.64
C ALA A 150 2.79 -0.82 10.04
N LEU A 151 3.24 0.23 10.71
CA LEU A 151 2.73 0.64 12.02
C LEU A 151 1.27 1.09 11.95
N LEU A 152 0.92 1.93 10.97
CA LEU A 152 -0.44 2.40 10.74
C LEU A 152 -1.38 1.24 10.40
N SER A 153 -0.97 0.38 9.45
CA SER A 153 -1.71 -0.81 9.06
C SER A 153 -1.99 -1.72 10.26
N ARG A 154 -0.97 -1.96 11.09
CA ARG A 154 -1.11 -2.77 12.30
C ARG A 154 -2.03 -2.12 13.34
N ARG A 155 -1.93 -0.80 13.53
CA ARG A 155 -2.80 -0.04 14.45
C ARG A 155 -4.27 -0.20 14.06
N TYR A 156 -4.61 0.06 12.80
CA TYR A 156 -6.01 0.02 12.35
C TYR A 156 -6.56 -1.41 12.30
N LEU A 157 -5.75 -2.40 11.89
CA LEU A 157 -6.16 -3.81 11.95
C LEU A 157 -6.39 -4.30 13.38
N LYS A 158 -5.67 -3.78 14.37
CA LYS A 158 -5.91 -4.09 15.79
C LYS A 158 -7.28 -3.59 16.24
N ILE A 159 -7.68 -2.39 15.83
CA ILE A 159 -9.02 -1.84 16.12
C ILE A 159 -10.10 -2.74 15.49
N VAL A 160 -9.94 -3.11 14.21
CA VAL A 160 -10.86 -4.03 13.53
C VAL A 160 -10.93 -5.38 14.24
N LYS A 161 -9.78 -5.94 14.64
CA LYS A 161 -9.72 -7.21 15.38
C LYS A 161 -10.47 -7.13 16.71
N GLN A 162 -10.26 -6.07 17.49
CA GLN A 162 -10.92 -5.91 18.79
C GLN A 162 -12.44 -5.76 18.64
N THR A 163 -12.90 -4.98 17.67
CA THR A 163 -14.34 -4.68 17.54
C THR A 163 -15.14 -5.75 16.82
N LEU A 164 -14.61 -6.36 15.74
CA LEU A 164 -15.36 -7.34 14.94
C LEU A 164 -15.20 -8.78 15.43
N LEU A 165 -14.08 -9.12 16.07
CA LEU A 165 -13.78 -10.52 16.44
C LEU A 165 -13.93 -10.81 17.93
N TRP A 166 -13.86 -9.79 18.78
CA TRP A 166 -13.99 -9.93 20.24
C TRP A 166 -15.23 -9.23 20.83
N GLY A 167 -15.91 -8.37 20.05
CA GLY A 167 -17.17 -7.71 20.42
C GLY A 167 -18.43 -8.45 19.93
N GLY A 168 -18.34 -9.77 19.76
CA GLY A 168 -19.42 -10.67 19.35
C GLY A 168 -19.63 -11.74 20.39
#